data_AF-A0A3N5XHP6-F1
#
_entry.id   AF-A0A3N5XHP6-F1
#
_cell.length_a   1.000
_cell.length_b   1.000
_cell.length_c   1.000
_cell.angle_alpha   90.00
_cell.angle_beta   90.00
_cell.angle_gamma   90.00
#
_symmetry.space_group_name_H-M   'P 1'
#
loop_
_entity.id
_entity.type
_entity.pdbx_description
1 polymer ?
#
loop_
_entity_poly.entity_id
_entity_poly.type
_entity_poly.pdbx_seq_one_letter_code
_entity_poly.pdbx_strand_id
1 'polypeptide(L)'
;MMTVMCRYGRCLRRRFCRRCKEVDWIRAYSEINDFEQQLVQHNILVVKFWLATSKAEQYLRFKARAKVSFKRFKITAEDWRNRKQWDAYELAVCDMVDRTSTTLTPWTLVEADNRYYARVKVLRTLTEALDSALERVGKPGKAEKQKA
;
A
#
# COMPACT_ATOMS: atom_id res chain seq x y z
N MET A 1 -5.13 -16.46 0.34
CA MET A 1 -5.33 -15.02 0.10
C MET A 1 -4.35 -14.21 0.96
N MET A 2 -3.04 -14.31 0.69
CA MET A 2 -1.98 -13.75 1.54
C MET A 2 -0.74 -13.38 0.71
N THR A 3 -0.95 -12.84 -0.48
CA THR A 3 0.15 -12.64 -1.46
C THR A 3 0.41 -11.16 -1.77
N VAL A 4 -0.60 -10.27 -1.64
CA VAL A 4 -0.44 -8.85 -1.96
C VAL A 4 0.31 -8.08 -0.87
N MET A 5 0.05 -8.36 0.41
CA MET A 5 0.79 -7.75 1.54
C MET A 5 2.25 -8.27 1.64
N CYS A 6 2.53 -9.43 1.03
CA CYS A 6 3.83 -10.11 1.09
C CYS A 6 4.91 -9.47 0.20
N ARG A 7 4.54 -8.77 -0.88
CA ARG A 7 5.53 -8.17 -1.81
C ARG A 7 6.11 -6.86 -1.29
N TYR A 8 5.26 -5.94 -0.83
CA TYR A 8 5.70 -4.68 -0.22
C TYR A 8 6.45 -4.87 1.12
N GLY A 9 6.10 -5.91 1.88
CA GLY A 9 6.82 -6.27 3.10
C GLY A 9 8.30 -6.61 2.87
N ARG A 10 8.68 -7.06 1.67
CA ARG A 10 10.09 -7.29 1.31
C ARG A 10 10.86 -5.98 1.18
N CYS A 11 10.28 -4.95 0.58
CA CYS A 11 10.97 -3.67 0.39
C CYS A 11 11.14 -2.92 1.72
N LEU A 12 10.12 -2.95 2.59
CA LEU A 12 10.14 -2.21 3.84
C LEU A 12 10.92 -2.94 4.95
N ARG A 13 10.58 -4.21 5.24
CA ARG A 13 11.14 -4.91 6.41
C ARG A 13 12.58 -5.42 6.16
N ARG A 14 12.94 -5.74 4.92
CA ARG A 14 14.29 -6.23 4.60
C ARG A 14 15.33 -5.10 4.52
N ARG A 15 14.92 -3.84 4.36
CA ARG A 15 15.84 -2.69 4.43
C ARG A 15 16.40 -2.48 5.84
N PHE A 16 15.63 -2.83 6.87
CA PHE A 16 16.04 -2.78 8.28
C PHE A 16 16.63 -4.08 8.81
N CYS A 17 16.38 -5.19 8.12
CA CYS A 17 17.01 -6.45 8.43
C CYS A 17 18.42 -6.45 7.81
N ARG A 18 19.47 -6.55 8.64
CA ARG A 18 20.90 -6.63 8.24
C ARG A 18 21.26 -7.80 7.29
N ARG A 19 20.28 -8.49 6.71
CA ARG A 19 20.40 -9.73 5.92
C ARG A 19 20.17 -9.55 4.42
N CYS A 20 19.81 -8.36 3.92
CA CYS A 20 19.59 -8.15 2.48
C CYS A 20 20.54 -7.10 1.91
N LYS A 21 21.10 -7.38 0.73
CA LYS A 21 21.96 -6.44 0.01
C LYS A 21 21.10 -5.35 -0.61
N GLU A 22 21.70 -4.18 -0.86
CA GLU A 22 21.01 -3.05 -1.46
C GLU A 22 20.34 -3.38 -2.79
N VAL A 23 21.06 -4.13 -3.62
CA VAL A 23 20.59 -4.62 -4.92
C VAL A 23 19.30 -5.45 -4.81
N ASP A 24 19.14 -6.23 -3.73
CA ASP A 24 18.00 -7.14 -3.58
C ASP A 24 16.67 -6.39 -3.40
N TRP A 25 16.67 -5.30 -2.62
CA TRP A 25 15.44 -4.53 -2.39
C TRP A 25 15.17 -3.52 -3.50
N ILE A 26 16.20 -3.01 -4.19
CA ILE A 26 16.00 -2.19 -5.39
C ILE A 26 15.32 -3.01 -6.49
N ARG A 27 15.82 -4.23 -6.74
CA ARG A 27 15.23 -5.15 -7.73
C ARG A 27 13.77 -5.48 -7.41
N ALA A 28 13.42 -5.58 -6.14
CA ALA A 28 12.05 -5.88 -5.72
C ALA A 28 11.04 -4.81 -6.17
N TYR A 29 11.44 -3.54 -6.36
CA TYR A 29 10.54 -2.50 -6.89
C TYR A 29 10.15 -2.77 -8.34
N SER A 30 11.11 -3.12 -9.20
CA SER A 30 10.84 -3.48 -10.59
C SER A 30 9.91 -4.70 -10.67
N GLU A 31 10.19 -5.74 -9.88
CA GLU A 31 9.35 -6.94 -9.84
C GLU A 31 7.89 -6.65 -9.39
N ILE A 32 7.69 -5.67 -8.50
CA ILE A 32 6.36 -5.22 -8.10
C ILE A 32 5.66 -4.51 -9.25
N ASN A 33 6.36 -3.62 -9.95
CA ASN A 33 5.79 -2.86 -11.07
C ASN A 33 5.39 -3.79 -12.23
N ASP A 34 6.26 -4.75 -12.57
CA ASP A 34 5.97 -5.74 -13.62
C ASP A 34 4.73 -6.58 -13.26
N PHE A 35 4.64 -6.99 -12.00
CA PHE A 35 3.49 -7.75 -11.50
C PHE A 35 2.19 -6.94 -11.56
N GLU A 36 2.23 -5.66 -11.16
CA GLU A 36 1.06 -4.79 -11.25
C GLU A 36 0.64 -4.53 -12.69
N GLN A 37 1.59 -4.37 -13.60
CA GLN A 37 1.31 -4.22 -15.02
C GLN A 37 0.62 -5.47 -15.59
N GLN A 38 1.07 -6.67 -15.23
CA GLN A 38 0.42 -7.92 -15.62
C GLN A 38 -1.02 -7.99 -15.11
N LEU A 39 -1.28 -7.60 -13.86
CA LEU A 39 -2.65 -7.57 -13.32
C LEU A 39 -3.56 -6.63 -14.12
N VAL A 40 -3.07 -5.43 -14.42
CA VAL A 40 -3.83 -4.45 -15.22
C VAL A 40 -4.10 -4.97 -16.63
N GLN A 41 -3.14 -5.66 -17.25
CA GLN A 41 -3.33 -6.30 -18.57
C GLN A 41 -4.41 -7.39 -18.56
N HIS A 42 -4.60 -8.07 -17.42
CA HIS A 42 -5.69 -9.03 -17.22
C HIS A 42 -7.01 -8.38 -16.76
N ASN A 43 -7.19 -7.06 -16.97
CA ASN A 43 -8.36 -6.29 -16.56
C ASN A 43 -8.65 -6.32 -15.05
N ILE A 44 -7.62 -6.54 -14.23
CA ILE A 44 -7.75 -6.49 -12.77
C ILE A 44 -7.50 -5.05 -12.30
N LEU A 45 -8.48 -4.50 -11.58
CA LEU A 45 -8.34 -3.19 -10.94
C LEU A 45 -7.48 -3.32 -9.68
N VAL A 46 -6.34 -2.63 -9.65
CA VAL A 46 -5.44 -2.58 -8.50
C VAL A 46 -5.50 -1.20 -7.86
N VAL A 47 -6.00 -1.14 -6.61
CA VAL A 47 -6.05 0.10 -5.82
C VAL A 47 -5.15 -0.04 -4.59
N LYS A 48 -4.22 0.90 -4.42
CA LYS A 48 -3.22 0.87 -3.36
C LYS A 48 -3.47 1.99 -2.37
N PHE A 49 -3.47 1.65 -1.08
CA PHE A 49 -3.71 2.60 0.01
C PHE A 49 -2.51 2.65 0.96
N TRP A 50 -1.97 3.84 1.17
CA TRP A 50 -0.99 4.10 2.22
C TRP A 50 -1.66 4.82 3.39
N LEU A 51 -1.76 4.13 4.53
CA LEU A 51 -2.36 4.66 5.76
C LEU A 51 -1.31 5.41 6.58
N ALA A 52 -1.15 6.71 6.33
CA ALA A 52 -0.21 7.55 7.07
C ALA A 52 -0.77 7.90 8.45
N THR A 53 -0.04 7.55 9.52
CA THR A 53 -0.39 7.93 10.90
C THR A 53 0.77 8.71 11.49
N SER A 54 0.50 9.75 12.27
CA SER A 54 1.54 10.54 12.93
C SER A 54 2.30 9.72 13.99
N LYS A 55 3.58 10.08 14.21
CA LYS A 55 4.44 9.45 15.22
C LYS A 55 3.82 9.53 16.62
N ALA A 56 3.14 10.63 16.94
CA ALA A 56 2.44 10.82 18.21
C ALA A 56 1.24 9.87 18.35
N GLU A 57 0.37 9.83 17.35
CA GLU A 57 -0.83 8.98 17.35
C GLU A 57 -0.47 7.48 17.39
N GLN A 58 0.59 7.07 16.69
CA GLN A 58 1.09 5.69 16.79
C GLN A 58 1.51 5.32 18.23
N TYR A 59 2.13 6.24 18.96
CA TYR A 59 2.54 6.02 20.36
C TYR A 59 1.36 5.86 21.30
N LEU A 60 0.37 6.74 21.15
CA LEU A 60 -0.87 6.69 21.93
C LEU A 60 -1.57 5.35 21.71
N ARG A 61 -1.62 4.88 20.46
CA ARG A 61 -2.17 3.56 20.11
C ARG A 61 -1.39 2.41 20.73
N PHE A 62 -0.06 2.48 20.79
CA PHE A 62 0.75 1.44 21.45
C PHE A 62 0.50 1.41 22.95
N LYS A 63 0.49 2.57 23.62
CA LYS A 63 0.14 2.66 25.05
C LYS A 63 -1.27 2.13 25.33
N ALA A 64 -2.25 2.51 24.51
CA ALA A 64 -3.62 2.04 24.66
C ALA A 64 -3.72 0.51 24.49
N ARG A 65 -3.02 -0.06 23.50
CA ARG A 65 -2.97 -1.52 23.27
C ARG A 65 -2.27 -2.28 24.40
N ALA A 66 -1.25 -1.69 25.04
CA ALA A 66 -0.57 -2.30 26.19
C ALA A 66 -1.47 -2.35 27.45
N LYS A 67 -2.35 -1.36 27.61
CA LYS A 67 -3.32 -1.31 28.73
C LYS A 67 -4.45 -2.33 28.60
N VAL A 68 -4.90 -2.63 27.37
CA VAL A 68 -6.02 -3.56 27.14
C VAL A 68 -5.54 -5.02 27.09
N SER A 69 -5.92 -5.83 28.09
CA SER A 69 -5.49 -7.23 28.29
C SER A 69 -5.57 -8.08 27.01
N PHE A 70 -6.71 -8.08 26.32
CA PHE A 70 -6.91 -8.88 25.11
C PHE A 70 -6.23 -8.32 23.85
N LYS A 71 -5.61 -7.12 23.88
CA LYS A 71 -4.88 -6.55 22.73
C LYS A 71 -3.36 -6.62 22.90
N ARG A 72 -2.87 -7.06 24.05
CA ARG A 72 -1.43 -7.12 24.38
C ARG A 72 -0.63 -7.97 23.40
N PHE A 73 -1.21 -9.07 22.92
CA PHE A 73 -0.56 -9.96 21.94
C PHE A 73 -0.18 -9.26 20.62
N LYS A 74 -0.79 -8.10 20.30
CA LYS A 74 -0.51 -7.33 19.09
C LYS A 74 0.68 -6.37 19.23
N ILE A 75 1.34 -6.33 20.39
CA ILE A 75 2.57 -5.55 20.60
C ILE A 75 3.70 -6.49 20.96
N THR A 76 4.79 -6.39 20.22
CA THR A 76 6.03 -7.10 20.48
C THR A 76 7.16 -6.12 20.80
N ALA A 77 8.25 -6.62 21.39
CA ALA A 77 9.46 -5.82 21.60
C ALA A 77 10.09 -5.35 20.27
N GLU A 78 9.79 -6.03 19.16
CA GLU A 78 10.21 -5.62 17.81
C GLU A 78 9.50 -4.33 17.36
N ASP A 79 8.21 -4.16 17.67
CA ASP A 79 7.46 -2.95 17.31
C ASP A 79 8.04 -1.69 17.96
N TRP A 80 8.53 -1.80 19.19
CA TRP A 80 9.24 -0.73 19.89
C TRP A 80 10.59 -0.40 19.27
N ARG A 81 11.31 -1.40 18.74
CA ARG A 81 12.58 -1.21 18.01
C ARG A 81 12.32 -0.53 16.66
N ASN A 82 11.31 -0.98 15.92
CA ASN A 82 10.94 -0.39 14.62
C ASN A 82 10.54 1.08 14.76
N ARG A 83 9.84 1.42 15.86
CA ARG A 83 9.50 2.81 16.16
C ARG A 83 10.73 3.71 16.39
N LYS A 84 11.81 3.19 16.98
CA LYS A 84 13.05 3.97 17.14
C LYS A 84 13.68 4.33 15.80
N GLN A 85 13.43 3.54 14.75
CA GLN A 85 13.91 3.78 13.39
C GLN A 85 12.88 4.51 12.51
N TRP A 86 11.97 5.28 13.11
CA TRP A 86 10.90 6.00 12.40
C TRP A 86 11.39 6.74 11.16
N ASP A 87 12.44 7.55 11.31
CA ASP A 87 12.89 8.46 10.27
C ASP A 87 13.43 7.70 9.05
N ALA A 88 14.09 6.55 9.30
CA ALA A 88 14.53 5.68 8.23
C ALA A 88 13.34 4.93 7.58
N TYR A 89 12.32 4.55 8.35
CA TYR A 89 11.09 3.95 7.82
C TYR A 89 10.33 4.93 6.92
N GLU A 90 10.25 6.19 7.30
CA GLU A 90 9.63 7.25 6.52
C GLU A 90 10.33 7.40 5.16
N LEU A 91 11.66 7.50 5.14
CA LEU A 91 12.44 7.52 3.90
C LEU A 91 12.20 6.26 3.04
N ALA A 92 12.17 5.08 3.67
CA ALA A 92 11.95 3.84 2.95
C ALA A 92 10.56 3.74 2.32
N VAL A 93 9.55 4.33 2.96
CA VAL A 93 8.19 4.43 2.42
C VAL A 93 8.13 5.42 1.28
N CYS A 94 8.74 6.59 1.41
CA CYS A 94 8.81 7.58 0.33
C CYS A 94 9.45 6.96 -0.92
N ASP A 95 10.63 6.33 -0.78
CA ASP A 95 11.30 5.65 -1.88
C ASP A 95 10.42 4.57 -2.53
N MET A 96 9.67 3.80 -1.72
CA MET A 96 8.78 2.77 -2.21
C MET A 96 7.62 3.38 -2.99
N VAL A 97 6.96 4.41 -2.46
CA VAL A 97 5.83 5.07 -3.10
C VAL A 97 6.29 5.72 -4.40
N ASP A 98 7.41 6.44 -4.40
CA ASP A 98 7.93 7.13 -5.58
C ASP A 98 8.27 6.14 -6.71
N ARG A 99 8.86 4.99 -6.39
CA ARG A 99 9.28 4.00 -7.39
C ARG A 99 8.17 3.06 -7.85
N THR A 100 7.10 2.90 -7.06
CA THR A 100 6.00 1.97 -7.36
C THR A 100 4.69 2.66 -7.68
N SER A 101 4.61 4.00 -7.58
CA SER A 101 3.48 4.77 -8.06
C SER A 101 3.60 4.92 -9.58
N THR A 102 2.82 4.13 -10.31
CA THR A 102 2.75 4.22 -11.77
C THR A 102 1.46 4.90 -12.19
N THR A 103 1.40 5.40 -13.43
CA THR A 103 0.18 6.00 -13.99
C THR A 103 -0.99 5.02 -14.02
N LEU A 104 -0.71 3.72 -14.14
CA LEU A 104 -1.72 2.66 -14.15
C LEU A 104 -2.21 2.32 -12.74
N THR A 105 -1.31 2.32 -11.77
CA THR A 105 -1.57 1.94 -10.37
C THR A 105 -1.02 2.99 -9.41
N PRO A 106 -1.72 4.13 -9.26
CA PRO A 106 -1.29 5.19 -8.35
C PRO A 106 -1.47 4.79 -6.88
N TRP A 107 -0.62 5.33 -6.01
CA TRP A 107 -0.80 5.21 -4.57
C TRP A 107 -1.77 6.29 -4.05
N THR A 108 -2.74 5.88 -3.23
CA THR A 108 -3.62 6.81 -2.52
C THR A 108 -3.12 7.01 -1.08
N LEU A 109 -2.76 8.24 -0.74
CA LEU A 109 -2.43 8.63 0.63
C LEU A 109 -3.71 8.82 1.46
N VAL A 110 -3.79 8.13 2.59
CA VAL A 110 -4.93 8.19 3.51
C VAL A 110 -4.43 8.61 4.88
N GLU A 111 -4.95 9.74 5.37
CA GLU A 111 -4.66 10.25 6.70
C GLU A 111 -5.37 9.38 7.74
N ALA A 112 -4.61 8.52 8.40
CA ALA A 112 -5.11 7.46 9.28
C ALA A 112 -5.08 7.82 10.77
N ASP A 113 -4.91 9.10 11.10
CA ASP A 113 -4.98 9.62 12.47
C ASP A 113 -6.38 9.43 13.06
N ASN A 114 -7.43 9.74 12.29
CA ASN A 114 -8.81 9.37 12.62
C ASN A 114 -9.24 8.10 11.88
N ARG A 115 -9.59 7.05 12.63
CA ARG A 115 -10.00 5.74 12.06
C ARG A 115 -11.29 5.81 11.26
N TYR A 116 -12.23 6.67 11.66
CA TYR A 116 -13.51 6.79 10.95
C TYR A 116 -13.30 7.47 9.61
N TYR A 117 -12.55 8.58 9.61
CA TYR A 117 -12.19 9.29 8.39
C TYR A 117 -11.43 8.40 7.41
N ALA A 118 -10.42 7.66 7.90
CA ALA A 118 -9.64 6.75 7.06
C ALA A 118 -10.50 5.69 6.37
N ARG A 119 -11.48 5.12 7.09
CA ARG A 119 -12.42 4.14 6.52
C ARG A 119 -13.29 4.75 5.43
N VAL A 120 -13.86 5.93 5.70
CA VAL A 120 -14.71 6.63 4.72
C VAL A 120 -13.90 7.00 3.48
N LYS A 121 -12.69 7.53 3.64
CA LYS A 121 -11.81 7.89 2.52
C LYS A 121 -11.46 6.67 1.66
N VAL A 122 -11.07 5.56 2.29
CA VAL A 122 -10.76 4.31 1.57
C VAL A 122 -11.97 3.80 0.79
N LEU A 123 -13.14 3.74 1.43
CA LEU A 123 -14.37 3.27 0.76
C LEU A 123 -14.74 4.18 -0.40
N ARG A 124 -14.69 5.50 -0.22
CA ARG A 124 -14.99 6.46 -1.27
C ARG A 124 -14.06 6.32 -2.46
N THR A 125 -12.75 6.27 -2.23
CA THR A 125 -11.77 6.09 -3.32
C THR A 125 -11.95 4.74 -4.02
N LEU A 126 -12.30 3.69 -3.29
CA LEU A 126 -12.59 2.39 -3.88
C LEU A 126 -13.81 2.45 -4.80
N THR A 127 -14.91 3.07 -4.34
CA THR A 127 -16.14 3.25 -5.13
C THR A 127 -15.87 4.08 -6.39
N GLU A 128 -15.18 5.23 -6.25
CA GLU A 128 -14.80 6.07 -7.39
C GLU A 128 -13.95 5.32 -8.43
N ALA A 129 -13.01 4.49 -7.97
CA ALA A 129 -12.18 3.65 -8.84
C ALA A 129 -12.99 2.53 -9.53
N LEU A 130 -13.95 1.93 -8.83
CA LEU A 130 -14.85 0.93 -9.39
C LEU A 130 -15.80 1.53 -10.43
N ASP A 131 -16.41 2.68 -10.15
CA ASP A 131 -17.28 3.39 -11.09
C ASP A 131 -16.52 3.72 -12.38
N SER A 132 -15.30 4.27 -12.24
CA SER A 132 -14.42 4.56 -13.38
C SER A 132 -14.04 3.31 -14.17
N ALA A 133 -13.84 2.17 -13.50
CA ALA A 133 -13.54 0.91 -14.16
C ALA A 133 -14.76 0.33 -14.89
N LEU A 134 -15.94 0.41 -14.29
CA LEU A 134 -17.20 -0.03 -14.89
C LEU A 134 -17.57 0.81 -16.11
N GLU A 135 -17.37 2.13 -16.08
CA GLU A 135 -17.58 3.00 -17.24
C GLU A 135 -16.69 2.62 -18.44
N ARG A 136 -15.45 2.17 -18.18
CA ARG A 136 -14.54 1.68 -19.25
C ARG A 136 -15.05 0.39 -19.87
N VAL A 137 -15.63 -0.51 -19.08
CA VAL A 137 -16.21 -1.78 -19.55
C VAL A 137 -17.56 -1.54 -20.25
N GLY A 138 -18.36 -0.58 -19.75
CA GLY A 138 -19.70 -0.27 -20.23
C GLY A 138 -19.77 0.51 -21.55
N LYS A 139 -18.63 0.95 -22.11
CA LYS A 139 -18.58 1.47 -23.48
C LYS A 139 -18.43 0.29 -24.45
N PRO A 140 -19.50 -0.17 -25.15
CA PRO A 140 -19.30 -1.08 -26.27
C PRO A 140 -18.38 -0.39 -27.26
N GLY A 141 -17.30 -1.07 -27.65
CA GLY A 141 -16.36 -0.58 -28.64
C GLY A 141 -17.13 -0.07 -29.85
N LYS A 142 -16.83 1.14 -30.31
CA LYS A 142 -17.29 1.60 -31.62
C LYS A 142 -16.76 0.59 -32.63
N ALA A 143 -17.63 -0.31 -33.08
CA ALA A 143 -17.31 -1.22 -34.17
C ALA A 143 -16.87 -0.35 -35.36
N GLU A 144 -15.60 -0.47 -35.74
CA GLU A 144 -15.11 0.07 -36.99
C GLU A 144 -15.98 -0.51 -38.10
N LYS A 145 -16.86 0.32 -38.66
CA LYS A 145 -17.53 0.02 -39.91
C LYS A 145 -16.47 0.04 -41.00
N GLN A 146 -15.86 -1.11 -41.28
CA GLN A 146 -15.20 -1.34 -42.54
C GLN A 146 -16.27 -1.24 -43.64
N LYS A 147 -16.21 -0.15 -44.39
CA LYS A 147 -17.02 0.08 -45.60
C LYS A 147 -16.61 -0.98 -46.63
N ALA A 148 -17.58 -1.78 -47.03
CA ALA A 148 -17.53 -2.59 -48.25
C ALA A 148 -17.67 -1.68 -49.49
#